data_AF-A0A1I6ZAZ6-F1
#
_entry.id   AF-A0A1I6ZAZ6-F1
#
_cell.length_a   1.000
_cell.length_b   1.000
_cell.length_c   1.000
_cell.angle_alpha   90.00
_cell.angle_beta   90.00
_cell.angle_gamma   90.00
#
_symmetry.space_group_name_H-M   'P 1'
#
loop_
_entity.id
_entity.type
_entity.pdbx_description
1 polymer ?
#
loop_
_entity_poly.entity_id
_entity_poly.type
_entity_poly.pdbx_seq_one_letter_code
_entity_poly.pdbx_strand_id
1 'polypeptide(L)'
;MTVNAVGVLHHQPYLESLGYRYTSDIQIEETADYERSLSRIGRSADVLVHYSNAFDFDRSDGRASKARIVATCAEKLGARKLVTTHHGPAMDRDEVRTHVLEAFRVHFCGVAVWGEDGLVFQV
;
A
#
# COMPACT_ATOMS: atom_id res chain seq x y z
N MET A 1 -14.62 7.34 -15.66
CA MET A 1 -13.89 6.49 -14.70
C MET A 1 -13.30 5.32 -15.45
N THR A 2 -11.98 5.18 -15.41
CA THR A 2 -11.25 4.08 -16.06
C THR A 2 -10.64 3.19 -14.99
N VAL A 3 -10.63 1.88 -15.23
CA VAL A 3 -10.02 0.89 -14.35
C VAL A 3 -8.88 0.22 -15.11
N ASN A 4 -7.67 0.27 -14.55
CA ASN A 4 -6.50 -0.44 -15.05
C ASN A 4 -6.11 -1.52 -14.05
N ALA A 5 -5.83 -2.73 -14.52
CA ALA A 5 -5.38 -3.85 -13.69
C ALA A 5 -4.01 -4.34 -14.15
N VAL A 6 -3.19 -4.77 -13.21
CA VAL A 6 -1.91 -5.42 -13.48
C VAL A 6 -1.68 -6.60 -12.55
N GLY A 7 -0.96 -7.62 -13.01
CA GLY A 7 -0.49 -8.67 -12.14
C GLY A 7 0.51 -8.15 -11.11
N VAL A 8 0.39 -8.64 -9.87
CA VAL A 8 1.32 -8.36 -8.78
C VAL A 8 1.75 -9.66 -8.12
N LEU A 9 2.98 -9.68 -7.60
CA LEU A 9 3.50 -10.83 -6.88
C LEU A 9 2.79 -10.97 -5.53
N HIS A 10 2.25 -12.16 -5.27
CA HIS A 10 1.76 -12.54 -3.96
C HIS A 10 2.84 -13.31 -3.19
N HIS A 11 2.85 -13.20 -1.86
CA HIS A 11 3.78 -13.98 -1.03
C HIS A 11 3.54 -15.49 -1.15
N GLN A 12 2.28 -15.90 -1.37
CA GLN A 12 1.93 -17.29 -1.64
C GLN A 12 2.09 -17.56 -3.16
N PRO A 13 2.98 -18.47 -3.56
CA PRO A 13 3.43 -18.62 -4.95
C PRO A 13 2.37 -19.14 -5.93
N TYR A 14 1.23 -19.60 -5.43
CA TYR A 14 0.14 -20.17 -6.24
C TYR A 14 -1.10 -19.26 -6.31
N LEU A 15 -1.00 -18.03 -5.79
CA LEU A 15 -2.09 -17.07 -5.83
C LEU A 15 -1.80 -16.00 -6.88
N GLU A 16 -2.58 -15.99 -7.94
CA GLU A 16 -2.62 -14.87 -8.88
C GLU A 16 -3.22 -13.65 -8.16
N SER A 17 -2.52 -12.53 -8.20
CA SER A 17 -2.96 -11.30 -7.54
C SER A 17 -2.93 -10.14 -8.51
N LEU A 18 -3.89 -9.22 -8.36
CA LEU A 18 -4.03 -8.04 -9.19
C LEU A 18 -3.91 -6.76 -8.36
N GLY A 19 -3.23 -5.76 -8.93
CA GLY A 19 -3.29 -4.37 -8.49
C GLY A 19 -4.18 -3.55 -9.41
N TYR A 20 -4.98 -2.65 -8.84
CA TYR A 20 -5.92 -1.82 -9.59
C TYR A 20 -5.61 -0.33 -9.45
N ARG A 21 -5.80 0.43 -10.53
CA ARG A 21 -5.88 1.90 -10.50
C ARG A 21 -7.22 2.35 -11.05
N TYR A 22 -7.86 3.21 -10.27
CA TYR A 22 -9.05 3.93 -10.65
C TYR A 22 -8.65 5.37 -10.99
N THR A 23 -9.00 5.84 -12.17
CA THR A 23 -8.82 7.26 -12.53
C THR A 23 -10.13 7.87 -12.99
N SER A 24 -10.42 9.09 -12.52
CA SER A 24 -11.47 9.93 -13.07
C SER A 24 -11.10 10.42 -14.47
N ASP A 25 -9.80 10.62 -14.71
CA ASP A 25 -9.24 11.17 -15.96
C ASP A 25 -8.31 10.17 -16.66
N ILE A 26 -8.29 10.19 -17.99
CA ILE A 26 -7.55 9.21 -18.81
C ILE A 26 -6.07 9.61 -18.88
N GLN A 27 -5.20 8.79 -18.28
CA GLN A 27 -3.78 8.72 -18.68
C GLN A 27 -3.42 7.26 -18.89
N ILE A 28 -3.05 6.92 -20.12
CA ILE A 28 -2.58 5.59 -20.51
C ILE A 28 -1.13 5.76 -20.96
N GLU A 29 -0.21 5.04 -20.30
CA GLU A 29 1.13 4.79 -20.81
C GLU A 29 1.26 3.27 -21.03
N GLU A 30 1.38 2.85 -22.30
CA GLU A 30 1.66 1.47 -22.70
C GLU A 30 3.15 1.14 -22.53
N THR A 31 3.50 -0.03 -21.96
CA THR A 31 4.71 -0.85 -22.25
C THR A 31 4.71 -2.15 -21.43
N ALA A 32 5.45 -3.17 -21.89
CA ALA A 32 5.24 -4.61 -21.66
C ALA A 32 6.03 -5.28 -20.51
N ASP A 33 6.25 -4.63 -19.35
CA ASP A 33 7.14 -5.19 -18.30
C ASP A 33 6.48 -5.39 -16.92
N TYR A 34 6.55 -6.62 -16.39
CA TYR A 34 5.79 -7.07 -15.20
C TYR A 34 6.35 -6.50 -13.88
N GLU A 35 7.68 -6.41 -13.73
CA GLU A 35 8.31 -5.82 -12.53
C GLU A 35 8.05 -4.31 -12.40
N ARG A 36 7.71 -3.63 -13.50
CA ARG A 36 7.34 -2.21 -13.50
C ARG A 36 5.84 -1.99 -13.37
N SER A 37 5.04 -3.04 -13.29
CA SER A 37 3.60 -2.93 -13.48
C SER A 37 2.87 -2.17 -12.37
N LEU A 38 3.23 -2.40 -11.10
CA LEU A 38 2.68 -1.61 -9.99
C LEU A 38 3.18 -0.16 -10.04
N SER A 39 4.44 0.08 -10.40
CA SER A 39 4.96 1.44 -10.58
C SER A 39 4.29 2.18 -11.74
N ARG A 40 3.95 1.47 -12.81
CA ARG A 40 3.25 2.00 -13.98
C ARG A 40 1.87 2.51 -13.61
N ILE A 41 1.08 1.67 -12.94
CA ILE A 41 -0.26 2.10 -12.54
C ILE A 41 -0.25 2.94 -11.27
N GLY A 42 0.69 2.78 -10.34
CA GLY A 42 0.64 3.46 -9.04
C GLY A 42 1.25 4.86 -9.01
N ARG A 43 2.00 5.27 -10.04
CA ARG A 43 2.75 6.53 -10.02
C ARG A 43 1.82 7.74 -9.84
N SER A 44 2.24 8.62 -8.93
CA SER A 44 1.59 9.87 -8.53
C SER A 44 0.13 9.69 -8.11
N ALA A 45 -0.21 8.57 -7.47
CA ALA A 45 -1.57 8.34 -6.99
C ALA A 45 -1.94 9.35 -5.88
N ASP A 46 -3.13 9.93 -5.95
CA ASP A 46 -3.64 10.76 -4.85
C ASP A 46 -3.83 9.91 -3.58
N VAL A 47 -4.31 8.68 -3.76
CA VAL A 47 -4.46 7.69 -2.70
C VAL A 47 -3.94 6.33 -3.13
N LEU A 48 -3.10 5.74 -2.30
CA LEU A 48 -2.71 4.34 -2.36
C LEU A 48 -3.40 3.57 -1.23
N VAL A 49 -4.21 2.56 -1.58
CA VAL A 49 -4.75 1.59 -0.62
C VAL A 49 -3.89 0.34 -0.66
N HIS A 50 -3.27 -0.03 0.47
CA HIS A 50 -2.36 -1.18 0.51
C HIS A 50 -2.56 -2.00 1.78
N TYR A 51 -2.53 -3.33 1.65
CA TYR A 51 -2.63 -4.21 2.81
C TYR A 51 -1.40 -4.08 3.73
N SER A 52 -1.64 -4.06 5.04
CA SER A 52 -0.59 -4.02 6.07
C SER A 52 -0.97 -4.96 7.20
N ASN A 53 -0.63 -6.24 7.04
CA ASN A 53 -0.94 -7.29 8.00
C ASN A 53 0.16 -7.48 9.06
N ALA A 54 -0.19 -8.24 10.10
CA ALA A 54 0.54 -8.34 11.37
C ALA A 54 1.90 -9.06 11.32
N PHE A 55 2.37 -9.48 10.14
CA PHE A 55 3.52 -10.40 10.08
C PHE A 55 4.82 -9.80 10.63
N ASP A 56 4.94 -8.48 10.75
CA ASP A 56 6.27 -7.86 10.89
C ASP A 56 6.43 -6.70 11.90
N PHE A 57 5.45 -6.35 12.74
CA PHE A 57 5.70 -5.27 13.73
C PHE A 57 6.63 -5.71 14.87
N ASP A 58 6.80 -7.02 15.06
CA ASP A 58 7.62 -7.62 16.12
C ASP A 58 8.85 -8.37 15.56
N ARG A 59 9.34 -7.98 14.37
CA ARG A 59 10.52 -8.61 13.77
C ARG A 59 11.81 -8.09 14.38
N SER A 60 12.55 -8.97 15.03
CA SER A 60 13.93 -8.74 15.50
C SER A 60 15.01 -9.33 14.56
N ASP A 61 14.61 -9.93 13.43
CA ASP A 61 15.50 -10.68 12.52
C ASP A 61 16.22 -9.82 11.46
N GLY A 62 16.15 -8.50 11.57
CA GLY A 62 16.83 -7.55 10.68
C GLY A 62 16.21 -7.40 9.28
N ARG A 63 15.14 -8.14 8.95
CA ARG A 63 14.39 -7.94 7.69
C ARG A 63 13.56 -6.66 7.77
N ALA A 64 13.30 -6.03 6.62
CA ALA A 64 12.45 -4.86 6.56
C ALA A 64 11.04 -5.19 7.05
N SER A 65 10.52 -4.41 7.99
CA SER A 65 9.14 -4.58 8.46
C SER A 65 8.15 -4.31 7.34
N LYS A 66 6.96 -4.92 7.41
CA LYS A 66 5.84 -4.62 6.51
C LYS A 66 5.56 -3.12 6.44
N ALA A 67 5.64 -2.44 7.59
CA ALA A 67 5.46 -1.00 7.66
C ALA A 67 6.47 -0.27 6.75
N ARG A 68 7.76 -0.61 6.86
CA ARG A 68 8.82 -0.06 6.01
C ARG A 68 8.59 -0.36 4.54
N ILE A 69 8.23 -1.60 4.19
CA ILE A 69 8.00 -2.00 2.79
C ILE A 69 6.86 -1.19 2.17
N VAL A 70 5.72 -1.08 2.88
CA VAL A 70 4.54 -0.38 2.37
C VAL A 70 4.77 1.13 2.29
N ALA A 71 5.38 1.75 3.31
CA ALA A 71 5.72 3.18 3.24
C ALA A 71 6.73 3.49 2.13
N THR A 72 7.78 2.67 1.99
CA THR A 72 8.74 2.83 0.90
C THR A 72 8.07 2.67 -0.47
N CYS A 73 7.09 1.78 -0.60
CA CYS A 73 6.31 1.63 -1.81
C CYS A 73 5.48 2.89 -2.09
N ALA A 74 4.75 3.40 -1.10
CA ALA A 74 3.96 4.63 -1.22
C ALA A 74 4.83 5.84 -1.64
N GLU A 75 5.99 5.99 -1.01
CA GLU A 75 6.96 7.04 -1.32
C GLU A 75 7.51 6.90 -2.75
N LYS A 76 7.93 5.70 -3.15
CA LYS A 76 8.42 5.44 -4.53
C LYS A 76 7.36 5.68 -5.59
N LEU A 77 6.10 5.42 -5.26
CA LEU A 77 4.97 5.72 -6.13
C LEU A 77 4.61 7.20 -6.13
N GLY A 78 5.14 8.01 -5.21
CA GLY A 78 4.77 9.42 -5.07
C GLY A 78 3.31 9.60 -4.63
N ALA A 79 2.80 8.67 -3.81
CA ALA A 79 1.44 8.75 -3.33
C ALA A 79 1.28 9.94 -2.35
N ARG A 80 0.16 10.67 -2.40
CA ARG A 80 -0.09 11.75 -1.42
C ARG A 80 -0.64 11.21 -0.10
N LYS A 81 -1.49 10.18 -0.19
CA LYS A 81 -2.12 9.51 0.94
C LYS A 81 -1.94 7.99 0.84
N LEU A 82 -1.55 7.37 1.94
CA LEU A 82 -1.49 5.91 2.10
C LEU A 82 -2.59 5.49 3.06
N VAL A 83 -3.55 4.68 2.60
CA VAL A 83 -4.57 4.07 3.44
C VAL A 83 -4.23 2.59 3.59
N THR A 84 -4.11 2.13 4.83
CA THR A 84 -3.80 0.72 5.09
C THR A 84 -5.05 -0.10 5.35
N THR A 85 -5.02 -1.38 4.99
CA THR A 85 -6.15 -2.31 5.17
C THR A 85 -5.65 -3.73 5.49
N HIS A 86 -6.55 -4.69 5.65
CA HIS A 86 -6.25 -6.10 5.95
C HIS A 86 -5.38 -6.26 7.20
N HIS A 87 -5.71 -5.52 8.25
CA HIS A 87 -5.04 -5.63 9.54
C HIS A 87 -5.41 -6.96 10.19
N GLY A 88 -4.42 -7.64 10.77
CA GLY A 88 -4.69 -8.86 11.54
C GLY A 88 -5.27 -8.52 12.91
N PRO A 89 -5.95 -9.46 13.60
CA PRO A 89 -6.54 -9.21 14.92
C PRO A 89 -5.56 -8.68 15.97
N ALA A 90 -4.27 -9.05 15.88
CA ALA A 90 -3.23 -8.57 16.78
C ALA A 90 -2.89 -7.07 16.61
N MET A 91 -3.27 -6.48 15.48
CA MET A 91 -3.03 -5.07 15.16
C MET A 91 -4.20 -4.16 15.54
N ASP A 92 -5.33 -4.72 15.97
CA ASP A 92 -6.52 -3.95 16.32
C ASP A 92 -6.46 -3.41 17.77
N ARG A 93 -5.26 -2.99 18.18
CA ARG A 93 -4.99 -2.37 19.48
C ARG A 93 -4.45 -0.98 19.22
N ASP A 94 -4.89 0.00 20.00
CA ASP A 94 -4.54 1.41 19.79
C ASP A 94 -3.03 1.65 19.83
N GLU A 95 -2.30 0.94 20.69
CA GLU A 95 -0.84 1.07 20.80
C GLU A 95 -0.14 0.53 19.55
N VAL A 96 -0.60 -0.61 19.02
CA VAL A 96 -0.02 -1.22 17.81
C VAL A 96 -0.33 -0.37 16.58
N ARG A 97 -1.58 0.12 16.47
CA ARG A 97 -2.00 1.06 15.43
C ARG A 97 -1.09 2.29 15.39
N THR A 98 -0.91 2.92 16.54
CA THR A 98 -0.06 4.12 16.68
C THR A 98 1.38 3.81 16.27
N HIS A 99 1.95 2.73 16.79
CA HIS A 99 3.31 2.31 16.48
C HIS A 99 3.53 2.06 14.97
N VAL A 100 2.59 1.40 14.30
CA VAL A 100 2.67 1.13 12.86
C VAL A 100 2.56 2.43 12.04
N LEU A 101 1.67 3.35 12.43
CA LEU A 101 1.55 4.65 11.78
C LEU A 101 2.81 5.51 11.94
N GLU A 102 3.44 5.48 13.11
CA GLU A 102 4.73 6.13 13.34
C GLU A 102 5.84 5.51 12.49
N ALA A 103 5.87 4.18 12.36
CA ALA A 103 6.82 3.50 11.50
C ALA A 103 6.68 3.89 10.02
N PHE A 104 5.47 4.19 9.54
CA PHE A 104 5.28 4.70 8.18
C PHE A 104 5.91 6.08 7.98
N ARG A 105 5.77 6.98 8.96
CA ARG A 105 6.29 8.37 8.89
C ARG A 105 7.81 8.44 8.73
N VAL A 106 8.54 7.39 9.10
CA VAL A 106 10.00 7.29 8.89
C VAL A 106 10.36 7.22 7.40
N HIS A 107 9.47 6.68 6.56
CA HIS A 107 9.76 6.34 5.17
C HIS A 107 8.80 6.94 4.15
N PHE A 108 7.73 7.61 4.60
CA PHE A 108 6.70 8.18 3.76
C PHE A 108 6.37 9.60 4.22
N CYS A 109 6.55 10.57 3.33
CA CYS A 109 6.33 11.99 3.63
C CYS A 109 4.86 12.42 3.49
N GLY A 110 4.02 11.57 2.89
CA GLY A 110 2.59 11.83 2.74
C GLY A 110 1.76 11.51 3.99
N VAL A 111 0.45 11.48 3.82
CA VAL A 111 -0.50 11.21 4.92
C VAL A 111 -0.77 9.71 5.02
N ALA A 112 -0.31 9.07 6.09
CA ALA A 112 -0.68 7.68 6.40
C ALA A 112 -1.97 7.63 7.23
N VAL A 113 -2.92 6.80 6.81
CA VAL A 113 -4.24 6.62 7.43
C VAL A 113 -4.45 5.14 7.74
N TRP A 114 -4.95 4.87 8.94
CA TRP A 114 -5.44 3.55 9.30
C TRP A 114 -6.82 3.32 8.70
N GLY A 115 -6.97 2.34 7.81
CA GLY A 115 -8.27 1.95 7.28
C GLY A 115 -9.05 1.17 8.33
N GLU A 116 -10.20 1.69 8.74
CA GLU A 116 -11.15 0.99 9.60
C GLU A 116 -12.46 0.75 8.85
N ASP A 117 -13.26 -0.19 9.35
CA ASP A 117 -14.55 -0.51 8.76
C ASP A 117 -15.45 0.73 8.70
N GLY A 118 -15.97 1.02 7.51
CA GLY A 118 -16.81 2.20 7.28
C GLY A 118 -16.04 3.51 7.10
N LEU A 119 -14.70 3.51 7.04
CA LEU A 119 -13.92 4.70 6.75
C LEU A 119 -14.32 5.29 5.39
N VAL A 120 -14.70 6.58 5.40
CA VAL A 120 -14.93 7.39 4.20
C VAL A 120 -13.92 8.53 4.19
N PHE A 121 -13.25 8.74 3.06
CA PHE A 121 -12.31 9.84 2.88
C PHE A 121 -12.48 10.49 1.51
N GLN A 122 -12.10 11.77 1.43
CA GLN A 122 -12.03 12.50 0.18
C GLN A 122 -10.69 12.26 -0.51
N VAL A 123 -10.73 12.16 -1.84
CA VAL A 123 -9.58 12.03 -2.73
C VAL A 123 -9.26 13.39 -3.31
#